data_AF-A0A3A9FAM6-F1
#
_entry.id   AF-A0A3A9FAM6-F1
#
_cell.length_a   1.000
_cell.length_b   1.000
_cell.length_c   1.000
_cell.angle_alpha   90.00
_cell.angle_beta   90.00
_cell.angle_gamma   90.00
#
_symmetry.space_group_name_H-M   'P 1'
#
loop_
_entity.id
_entity.type
_entity.pdbx_description
1 polymer ?
#
loop_
_entity_poly.entity_id
_entity_poly.type
_entity_poly.pdbx_seq_one_letter_code
_entity_poly.pdbx_strand_id
1 'polypeptide(L)'
;MHLNELLPYATIAIQCHNNPDADALASGYGIYLYLKKHGKNVRLIYGGPSVIQKSNLVLLIEKCQIPIEYVKELDPPDLLLTVDCQYGQGNVFPFSGKTVGVIDHHQVSAPENLPPLQEIHSNYGSCSTVVYQMLTAAGEQVNRNKNLATALYYGLYTDTNKLQEISHPMDKDMRDDLKPDRSSIVLFQNSNLSLDELRIAGNALANYDYHPEYHFAIVNAEPCDPNILGVISDMLIDVDVINTCVAHCALNGGIKFSVRSCIKETQADELAGFVADGFGSGGGHLLKAGGFLNGDKLLNAFKSEDDTLASPDKQQLAHRLFSERMKEYFRDERIIDTDSFTPDITDMLLFRKKKIPVGYVRATDVFPAGTEIMIRMLEGDIEITVREDVYIMIGIENEIYPIRRDVFLKNYEMIDTPYQFGGEYSPTVRQTQTSEASQLVSYASACIAREQSFVCARELSVRTKLFTKWDKTKYMLGLPGDYLVAKKEDPNDIYIVKKEIFPKLYQQENL
;
A
#
# COMPACT_ATOMS: atom_id res chain seq x y z
N MET A 1 -6.20 -9.45 -28.23
CA MET A 1 -5.07 -9.71 -29.14
C MET A 1 -4.65 -11.17 -29.03
N HIS A 2 -4.21 -11.78 -30.13
CA HIS A 2 -3.60 -13.11 -30.20
C HIS A 2 -2.13 -13.03 -30.65
N LEU A 3 -1.31 -14.03 -30.29
CA LEU A 3 0.13 -14.02 -30.61
C LEU A 3 0.44 -14.02 -32.12
N ASN A 4 -0.44 -14.55 -32.96
CA ASN A 4 -0.28 -14.55 -34.41
C ASN A 4 -0.38 -13.13 -35.01
N GLU A 5 -1.07 -12.20 -34.36
CA GLU A 5 -1.16 -10.79 -34.75
C GLU A 5 0.18 -10.06 -34.60
N LEU A 6 1.13 -10.62 -33.85
CA LEU A 6 2.48 -10.08 -33.68
C LEU A 6 3.44 -10.52 -34.80
N LEU A 7 3.08 -11.54 -35.59
CA LEU A 7 3.94 -12.07 -36.64
C LEU A 7 4.15 -11.15 -37.87
N PRO A 8 3.30 -10.17 -38.20
CA PRO A 8 3.59 -9.23 -39.28
C PRO A 8 4.82 -8.33 -39.04
N TYR A 9 5.21 -8.09 -37.79
CA TYR A 9 6.34 -7.22 -37.44
C TYR A 9 7.69 -7.93 -37.59
N ALA A 10 8.69 -7.28 -38.19
CA ALA A 10 9.99 -7.91 -38.46
C ALA A 10 10.97 -7.76 -37.28
N THR A 11 11.08 -6.55 -36.73
CA THR A 11 11.87 -6.25 -35.53
C THR A 11 10.95 -5.98 -34.34
N ILE A 12 11.15 -6.74 -33.26
CA ILE A 12 10.29 -6.70 -32.07
C ILE A 12 11.15 -6.55 -30.83
N ALA A 13 10.87 -5.55 -29.99
CA ALA A 13 11.43 -5.47 -28.66
C ALA A 13 10.32 -5.74 -27.64
N ILE A 14 10.52 -6.76 -26.80
CA ILE A 14 9.66 -7.08 -25.67
C ILE A 14 10.26 -6.39 -24.46
N GLN A 15 9.54 -5.46 -23.85
CA GLN A 15 10.01 -4.62 -22.77
C GLN A 15 9.31 -4.96 -21.45
N CYS A 16 10.10 -5.26 -20.42
CA CYS A 16 9.64 -5.33 -19.02
C CYS A 16 9.68 -3.94 -18.36
N HIS A 17 9.08 -3.81 -17.17
CA HIS A 17 9.21 -2.62 -16.33
C HIS A 17 10.65 -2.42 -15.81
N ASN A 18 10.94 -1.26 -15.21
CA ASN A 18 12.29 -0.82 -14.83
C ASN A 18 13.00 -1.72 -13.82
N ASN A 19 12.24 -2.45 -13.00
CA ASN A 19 12.76 -3.36 -11.99
C ASN A 19 12.07 -4.73 -12.16
N PRO A 20 12.35 -5.48 -13.25
CA PRO A 20 11.61 -6.69 -13.59
C PRO A 20 11.58 -7.66 -12.43
N ASP A 21 10.40 -8.20 -12.12
CA ASP A 21 10.26 -9.35 -11.22
C ASP A 21 10.22 -10.67 -12.02
N ALA A 22 9.86 -11.76 -11.34
CA ALA A 22 9.82 -13.06 -11.99
C ALA A 22 8.69 -13.18 -13.01
N ASP A 23 7.57 -12.47 -12.83
CA ASP A 23 6.41 -12.55 -13.71
C ASP A 23 6.67 -11.81 -15.02
N ALA A 24 7.22 -10.59 -14.96
CA ALA A 24 7.68 -9.86 -16.14
C ALA A 24 8.72 -10.64 -16.95
N LEU A 25 9.72 -11.23 -16.28
CA LEU A 25 10.78 -12.01 -16.92
C LEU A 25 10.21 -13.28 -17.59
N ALA A 26 9.32 -13.99 -16.91
CA ALA A 26 8.73 -15.22 -17.42
C ALA A 26 7.77 -14.96 -18.60
N SER A 27 6.91 -13.95 -18.46
CA SER A 27 5.96 -13.52 -19.50
C SER A 27 6.69 -13.08 -20.76
N GLY A 28 7.70 -12.22 -20.61
CA GLY A 28 8.54 -11.78 -21.72
C GLY A 28 9.29 -12.94 -22.39
N TYR A 29 9.78 -13.89 -21.61
CA TYR A 29 10.46 -15.09 -22.13
C TYR A 29 9.54 -15.99 -22.96
N GLY A 30 8.28 -16.19 -22.52
CA GLY A 30 7.30 -16.98 -23.27
C GLY A 30 7.01 -16.41 -24.64
N ILE A 31 6.75 -15.10 -24.70
CA ILE A 31 6.51 -14.39 -25.96
C ILE A 31 7.77 -14.37 -26.83
N TYR A 32 8.95 -14.16 -26.23
CA TYR A 32 10.23 -14.19 -26.92
C TYR A 32 10.43 -15.53 -27.66
N LEU A 33 10.22 -16.65 -26.97
CA LEU A 33 10.40 -17.98 -27.57
C LEU A 33 9.42 -18.24 -28.70
N TYR A 34 8.15 -17.85 -28.54
CA TYR A 34 7.14 -17.97 -29.58
C TYR A 34 7.54 -17.20 -30.85
N LEU A 35 7.89 -15.92 -30.71
CA LEU A 35 8.25 -15.07 -31.84
C LEU A 35 9.57 -15.52 -32.48
N LYS A 36 10.55 -15.96 -31.67
CA LYS A 36 11.83 -16.47 -32.17
C LYS A 36 11.65 -17.76 -32.98
N LYS A 37 10.79 -18.67 -32.53
CA LYS A 37 10.40 -19.89 -33.26
C LYS A 37 9.78 -19.57 -34.63
N HIS A 38 9.09 -18.44 -34.74
CA HIS A 38 8.50 -17.95 -36.00
C HIS A 38 9.46 -17.05 -36.82
N GLY A 39 10.76 -17.10 -36.53
CA GLY A 39 11.80 -16.45 -37.35
C GLY A 39 11.87 -14.93 -37.22
N LYS A 40 11.29 -14.35 -36.16
CA LYS A 40 11.33 -12.90 -35.93
C LYS A 40 12.65 -12.45 -35.32
N ASN A 41 13.03 -11.19 -35.58
CA ASN A 41 14.16 -10.55 -34.90
C ASN A 41 13.66 -9.94 -33.58
N VAL A 42 13.79 -10.70 -32.50
CA VAL A 42 13.20 -10.38 -31.20
C VAL A 42 14.29 -10.15 -30.19
N ARG A 43 14.11 -9.11 -29.36
CA ARG A 43 14.91 -8.83 -28.17
C ARG A 43 14.00 -8.79 -26.95
N LEU A 44 14.45 -9.33 -25.83
CA LEU A 44 13.79 -9.21 -24.54
C LEU A 44 14.62 -8.25 -23.69
N ILE A 45 14.06 -7.11 -23.31
CA ILE A 45 14.80 -5.99 -22.76
C ILE A 45 14.12 -5.40 -21.51
N TYR A 46 14.91 -4.69 -20.72
CA TYR A 46 14.39 -3.74 -19.73
C TYR A 46 15.34 -2.54 -19.63
N GLY A 47 14.79 -1.40 -19.21
CA GLY A 47 15.54 -0.18 -18.93
C GLY A 47 15.47 0.18 -17.46
N GLY A 48 15.78 1.43 -17.13
CA GLY A 48 15.64 1.95 -15.76
C GLY A 48 16.97 2.15 -15.04
N PRO A 49 16.91 2.57 -13.76
CA PRO A 49 18.07 3.08 -13.03
C PRO A 49 19.01 1.98 -12.53
N SER A 50 18.60 0.71 -12.52
CA SER A 50 19.33 -0.36 -11.83
C SER A 50 19.32 -1.67 -12.62
N VAL A 51 20.37 -2.47 -12.42
CA VAL A 51 20.51 -3.81 -13.00
C VAL A 51 19.88 -4.83 -12.04
N ILE A 52 19.35 -5.94 -12.56
CA ILE A 52 18.80 -7.02 -11.73
C ILE A 52 19.93 -7.61 -10.88
N GLN A 53 19.78 -7.51 -9.56
CA GLN A 53 20.76 -8.01 -8.58
C GLN A 53 20.16 -9.05 -7.62
N LYS A 54 18.82 -9.14 -7.54
CA LYS A 54 18.14 -10.03 -6.60
C LYS A 54 18.46 -11.49 -6.91
N SER A 55 19.01 -12.20 -5.92
CA SER A 55 19.61 -13.54 -6.10
C SER A 55 18.67 -14.55 -6.76
N ASN A 56 17.39 -14.58 -6.37
CA ASN A 56 16.41 -15.49 -6.97
C ASN A 56 16.11 -15.17 -8.45
N LEU A 57 16.12 -13.89 -8.85
CA LEU A 57 15.92 -13.47 -10.23
C LEU A 57 17.16 -13.76 -11.09
N VAL A 58 18.36 -13.53 -10.55
CA VAL A 58 19.62 -13.91 -11.22
C VAL A 58 19.64 -15.42 -11.48
N LEU A 59 19.31 -16.23 -10.46
CA LEU A 59 19.21 -17.69 -10.62
C LEU A 59 18.13 -18.09 -11.62
N LEU A 60 16.97 -17.43 -11.62
CA LEU A 60 15.91 -17.66 -12.60
C LEU A 60 16.44 -17.44 -14.03
N ILE A 61 17.09 -16.30 -14.27
CA ILE A 61 17.66 -15.91 -15.57
C ILE A 61 18.70 -16.94 -16.02
N GLU A 62 19.64 -17.30 -15.16
CA GLU A 62 20.72 -18.25 -15.47
C GLU A 62 20.20 -19.66 -15.71
N LYS A 63 19.34 -20.18 -14.82
CA LYS A 63 18.83 -21.56 -14.91
C LYS A 63 17.83 -21.74 -16.05
N CYS A 64 16.98 -20.75 -16.31
CA CYS A 64 16.03 -20.81 -17.41
C CYS A 64 16.61 -20.28 -18.73
N GLN A 65 17.83 -19.72 -18.72
CA GLN A 65 18.51 -19.14 -19.88
C GLN A 65 17.67 -18.04 -20.54
N ILE A 66 17.12 -17.14 -19.72
CA ILE A 66 16.27 -16.05 -20.18
C ILE A 66 17.18 -15.00 -20.86
N PRO A 67 16.97 -14.67 -22.15
CA PRO A 67 17.84 -13.75 -22.89
C PRO A 67 17.42 -12.29 -22.65
N ILE A 68 17.30 -11.90 -21.38
CA ILE A 68 16.97 -10.53 -20.97
C ILE A 68 18.20 -9.62 -21.10
N GLU A 69 18.02 -8.45 -21.70
CA GLU A 69 19.08 -7.45 -21.89
C GLU A 69 18.77 -6.18 -21.10
N TYR A 70 19.73 -5.69 -20.31
CA TYR A 70 19.67 -4.34 -19.75
C TYR A 70 20.14 -3.33 -20.78
N VAL A 71 19.27 -2.41 -21.18
CA VAL A 71 19.57 -1.42 -22.23
C VAL A 71 19.31 -0.01 -21.73
N LYS A 72 20.13 0.94 -22.17
CA LYS A 72 19.93 2.38 -21.90
C LYS A 72 19.33 3.11 -23.09
N GLU A 73 19.51 2.55 -24.27
CA GLU A 73 19.07 3.10 -25.55
C GLU A 73 18.55 1.95 -26.41
N LEU A 74 17.57 2.28 -27.25
CA LEU A 74 16.94 1.32 -28.16
C LEU A 74 16.59 2.03 -29.47
N ASP A 75 17.10 1.51 -30.58
CA ASP A 75 16.63 1.91 -31.91
C ASP A 75 15.16 1.48 -32.08
N PRO A 76 14.25 2.37 -32.55
CA PRO A 76 12.82 2.07 -32.58
C PRO A 76 12.50 0.81 -33.42
N PRO A 77 12.00 -0.27 -32.79
CA PRO A 77 11.59 -1.48 -33.50
C PRO A 77 10.28 -1.25 -34.28
N ASP A 78 9.93 -2.17 -35.16
CA ASP A 78 8.61 -2.16 -35.80
C ASP A 78 7.48 -2.32 -34.77
N LEU A 79 7.72 -3.14 -33.74
CA LEU A 79 6.86 -3.30 -32.58
C LEU A 79 7.65 -3.21 -31.28
N LEU A 80 7.23 -2.31 -30.39
CA LEU A 80 7.59 -2.31 -28.98
C LEU A 80 6.42 -2.90 -28.19
N LEU A 81 6.63 -4.07 -27.58
CA LEU A 81 5.63 -4.78 -26.80
C LEU A 81 5.97 -4.68 -25.32
N THR A 82 5.22 -3.91 -24.53
CA THR A 82 5.39 -3.92 -23.08
C THR A 82 4.68 -5.14 -22.49
N VAL A 83 5.35 -5.80 -21.54
CA VAL A 83 4.85 -7.01 -20.89
C VAL A 83 4.91 -6.82 -19.39
N ASP A 84 3.81 -7.17 -18.74
CA ASP A 84 3.62 -7.00 -17.29
C ASP A 84 3.78 -5.54 -16.83
N CYS A 85 3.50 -4.63 -17.76
CA CYS A 85 3.42 -3.19 -17.53
C CYS A 85 2.76 -2.50 -18.72
N GLN A 86 2.24 -1.30 -18.48
CA GLN A 86 1.57 -0.50 -19.49
C GLN A 86 2.49 0.61 -19.99
N TYR A 87 2.49 0.84 -21.29
CA TYR A 87 3.31 1.85 -21.94
C TYR A 87 3.04 3.25 -21.36
N GLY A 88 4.11 3.99 -21.03
CA GLY A 88 4.04 5.34 -20.49
C GLY A 88 3.86 5.45 -18.97
N GLN A 89 3.71 4.34 -18.25
CA GLN A 89 3.70 4.36 -16.78
C GLN A 89 5.08 4.73 -16.21
N GLY A 90 5.11 5.38 -15.03
CA GLY A 90 6.35 5.91 -14.44
C GLY A 90 7.39 4.85 -14.07
N ASN A 91 6.99 3.58 -13.96
CA ASN A 91 7.88 2.43 -13.75
C ASN A 91 8.34 1.78 -15.06
N VAL A 92 8.09 2.37 -16.22
CA VAL A 92 8.49 1.85 -17.54
C VAL A 92 9.41 2.85 -18.24
N PHE A 93 10.60 2.42 -18.64
CA PHE A 93 11.54 3.29 -19.34
C PHE A 93 10.95 3.71 -20.69
N PRO A 94 11.01 4.99 -21.08
CA PRO A 94 10.27 5.51 -22.22
C PRO A 94 10.98 5.23 -23.56
N PHE A 95 11.20 3.96 -23.90
CA PHE A 95 11.62 3.58 -25.24
C PHE A 95 10.50 3.84 -26.25
N SER A 96 10.86 4.03 -27.52
CA SER A 96 9.88 4.25 -28.59
C SER A 96 9.87 3.07 -29.56
N GLY A 97 8.73 2.81 -30.18
CA GLY A 97 8.56 1.86 -31.28
C GLY A 97 7.60 2.43 -32.33
N LYS A 98 7.67 1.92 -33.56
CA LYS A 98 6.76 2.37 -34.64
C LYS A 98 5.30 2.00 -34.34
N THR A 99 5.11 0.82 -33.76
CA THR A 99 3.86 0.36 -33.15
C THR A 99 4.14 -0.02 -31.71
N VAL A 100 3.17 0.24 -30.83
CA VAL A 100 3.23 -0.16 -29.42
C VAL A 100 2.12 -1.18 -29.15
N GLY A 101 2.43 -2.22 -28.40
CA GLY A 101 1.44 -3.13 -27.84
C GLY A 101 1.66 -3.43 -26.37
N VAL A 102 0.64 -3.94 -25.69
CA VAL A 102 0.64 -4.23 -24.25
C VAL A 102 0.11 -5.63 -23.97
N ILE A 103 0.81 -6.40 -23.13
CA ILE A 103 0.28 -7.62 -22.50
C ILE A 103 0.45 -7.47 -21.00
N ASP A 104 -0.64 -7.49 -20.25
CA ASP A 104 -0.61 -7.14 -18.82
C ASP A 104 -1.74 -7.82 -18.02
N HIS A 105 -1.62 -7.83 -16.70
CA HIS A 105 -2.67 -8.27 -15.78
C HIS A 105 -2.98 -7.23 -14.68
N HIS A 106 -2.30 -6.09 -14.69
CA HIS A 106 -2.60 -5.02 -13.73
C HIS A 106 -3.93 -4.32 -14.04
N GLN A 107 -4.46 -3.61 -13.04
CA GLN A 107 -5.64 -2.77 -13.23
C GLN A 107 -5.33 -1.61 -14.19
N VAL A 108 -6.31 -1.27 -15.02
CA VAL A 108 -6.20 -0.17 -15.98
C VAL A 108 -6.77 1.11 -15.36
N SER A 109 -5.89 2.07 -15.06
CA SER A 109 -6.29 3.36 -14.48
C SER A 109 -6.74 4.39 -15.51
N ALA A 110 -6.24 4.31 -16.75
CA ALA A 110 -6.55 5.25 -17.84
C ALA A 110 -6.74 4.49 -19.16
N PRO A 111 -7.91 3.84 -19.37
CA PRO A 111 -8.16 3.00 -20.54
C PRO A 111 -7.97 3.71 -21.89
N GLU A 112 -8.20 5.02 -21.92
CA GLU A 112 -8.03 5.88 -23.09
C GLU A 112 -6.58 5.99 -23.58
N ASN A 113 -5.60 5.70 -22.72
CA ASN A 113 -4.17 5.78 -23.04
C ASN A 113 -3.60 4.45 -23.55
N LEU A 114 -4.41 3.39 -23.56
CA LEU A 114 -3.95 2.08 -24.00
C LEU A 114 -3.86 2.00 -25.53
N PRO A 115 -2.81 1.35 -26.07
CA PRO A 115 -2.68 1.18 -27.51
C PRO A 115 -3.75 0.22 -28.04
N PRO A 116 -4.12 0.32 -29.34
CA PRO A 116 -5.08 -0.61 -29.96
C PRO A 116 -4.65 -2.08 -29.87
N LEU A 117 -3.34 -2.34 -29.91
CA LEU A 117 -2.77 -3.68 -29.82
C LEU A 117 -2.55 -4.06 -28.35
N GLN A 118 -3.53 -4.72 -27.74
CA GLN A 118 -3.45 -5.06 -26.32
C GLN A 118 -4.14 -6.39 -25.95
N GLU A 119 -3.65 -6.99 -24.87
CA GLU A 119 -4.27 -8.11 -24.16
C GLU A 119 -4.10 -7.89 -22.65
N ILE A 120 -5.18 -7.53 -21.95
CA ILE A 120 -5.12 -7.24 -20.51
C ILE A 120 -6.21 -8.03 -19.78
N HIS A 121 -5.82 -8.85 -18.80
CA HIS A 121 -6.75 -9.64 -17.97
C HIS A 121 -6.56 -9.33 -16.49
N SER A 122 -7.16 -8.24 -16.02
CA SER A 122 -6.94 -7.76 -14.65
C SER A 122 -7.51 -8.63 -13.52
N ASN A 123 -8.18 -9.73 -13.88
CA ASN A 123 -8.72 -10.74 -12.98
C ASN A 123 -7.82 -11.98 -12.86
N TYR A 124 -6.68 -12.02 -13.55
CA TYR A 124 -5.70 -13.10 -13.46
C TYR A 124 -4.66 -12.80 -12.38
N GLY A 125 -4.19 -13.86 -11.72
CA GLY A 125 -3.19 -13.75 -10.67
C GLY A 125 -1.83 -13.25 -11.14
N SER A 126 -1.48 -13.43 -12.41
CA SER A 126 -0.23 -12.93 -12.99
C SER A 126 -0.29 -12.75 -14.52
N CYS A 127 0.61 -11.95 -15.09
CA CYS A 127 0.82 -11.84 -16.53
C CYS A 127 1.34 -13.17 -17.12
N SER A 128 2.07 -13.99 -16.36
CA SER A 128 2.46 -15.34 -16.80
C SER A 128 1.24 -16.20 -17.13
N THR A 129 0.11 -16.03 -16.43
CA THR A 129 -1.16 -16.70 -16.76
C THR A 129 -1.71 -16.23 -18.10
N VAL A 130 -1.67 -14.91 -18.36
CA VAL A 130 -2.08 -14.34 -19.65
C VAL A 130 -1.25 -14.94 -20.78
N VAL A 131 0.08 -14.94 -20.63
CA VAL A 131 1.00 -15.50 -21.63
C VAL A 131 0.82 -17.00 -21.80
N TYR A 132 0.60 -17.76 -20.72
CA TYR A 132 0.31 -19.20 -20.78
C TYR A 132 -0.96 -19.48 -21.59
N GLN A 133 -2.04 -18.74 -21.35
CA GLN A 133 -3.27 -18.86 -22.10
C GLN A 133 -3.05 -18.54 -23.58
N MET A 134 -2.35 -17.44 -23.88
CA MET A 134 -2.04 -17.03 -25.24
C MET A 134 -1.19 -18.06 -26.01
N LEU A 135 -0.16 -18.64 -25.36
CA LEU A 135 0.67 -19.70 -25.92
C LEU A 135 -0.17 -20.96 -26.21
N THR A 136 -1.00 -21.37 -25.26
CA THR A 136 -1.88 -22.54 -25.41
C THR A 136 -2.90 -22.33 -26.52
N ALA A 137 -3.49 -21.14 -26.63
CA ALA A 137 -4.41 -20.77 -27.71
C ALA A 137 -3.72 -20.75 -29.09
N ALA A 138 -2.42 -20.44 -29.14
CA ALA A 138 -1.59 -20.54 -30.34
C ALA A 138 -1.12 -21.99 -30.65
N GLY A 139 -1.51 -22.98 -29.84
CA GLY A 139 -1.14 -24.39 -30.01
C GLY A 139 0.28 -24.73 -29.53
N GLU A 140 0.93 -23.85 -28.75
CA GLU A 140 2.24 -24.12 -28.19
C GLU A 140 2.17 -25.12 -27.03
N GLN A 141 3.07 -26.10 -27.04
CA GLN A 141 3.20 -27.08 -25.96
C GLN A 141 4.26 -26.59 -24.97
N VAL A 142 3.85 -25.73 -24.04
CA VAL A 142 4.73 -25.06 -23.06
C VAL A 142 5.65 -26.05 -22.33
N ASN A 143 5.11 -27.20 -21.92
CA ASN A 143 5.85 -28.25 -21.21
C ASN A 143 6.97 -28.93 -22.03
N ARG A 144 7.06 -28.74 -23.36
CA ARG A 144 8.21 -29.22 -24.15
C ARG A 144 9.49 -28.45 -23.85
N ASN A 145 9.36 -27.20 -23.41
CA ASN A 145 10.49 -26.41 -22.93
C ASN A 145 10.42 -26.32 -21.41
N LYS A 146 11.27 -27.12 -20.75
CA LYS A 146 11.34 -27.20 -19.29
C LYS A 146 11.66 -25.84 -18.65
N ASN A 147 12.52 -25.05 -19.28
CA ASN A 147 12.90 -23.73 -18.79
C ASN A 147 11.72 -22.76 -18.85
N LEU A 148 10.97 -22.77 -19.95
CA LEU A 148 9.77 -21.94 -20.09
C LEU A 148 8.70 -22.32 -19.05
N ALA A 149 8.41 -23.63 -18.90
CA ALA A 149 7.46 -24.09 -17.90
C ALA A 149 7.90 -23.73 -16.48
N THR A 150 9.20 -23.75 -16.19
CA THR A 150 9.77 -23.35 -14.90
C THR A 150 9.63 -21.85 -14.66
N ALA A 151 9.97 -21.02 -15.65
CA ALA A 151 9.87 -19.57 -15.54
C ALA A 151 8.42 -19.13 -15.34
N LEU A 152 7.50 -19.60 -16.20
CA LEU A 152 6.07 -19.26 -16.10
C LEU A 152 5.45 -19.71 -14.77
N TYR A 153 5.79 -20.92 -14.29
CA TYR A 153 5.32 -21.36 -12.98
C TYR A 153 5.86 -20.48 -11.85
N TYR A 154 7.13 -20.07 -11.93
CA TYR A 154 7.74 -19.22 -10.91
C TYR A 154 7.16 -17.79 -10.92
N GLY A 155 6.86 -17.23 -12.09
CA GLY A 155 6.15 -15.95 -12.23
C GLY A 155 4.77 -15.98 -11.59
N LEU A 156 3.96 -17.00 -11.91
CA LEU A 156 2.67 -17.22 -11.24
C LEU A 156 2.84 -17.35 -9.71
N TYR A 157 3.84 -18.11 -9.26
CA TYR A 157 4.10 -18.32 -7.84
C TYR A 157 4.43 -17.02 -7.09
N THR A 158 5.21 -16.10 -7.69
CA THR A 158 5.61 -14.87 -7.01
C THR A 158 4.47 -13.87 -6.90
N ASP A 159 3.68 -13.70 -7.94
CA ASP A 159 2.63 -12.66 -7.98
C ASP A 159 1.38 -13.03 -7.19
N THR A 160 1.16 -14.32 -6.98
CA THR A 160 -0.02 -14.82 -6.28
C THR A 160 0.25 -15.17 -4.82
N ASN A 161 1.22 -14.48 -4.21
CA ASN A 161 1.63 -14.68 -2.82
C ASN A 161 1.89 -16.17 -2.52
N LYS A 162 2.79 -16.79 -3.30
CA LYS A 162 3.12 -18.22 -3.19
C LYS A 162 1.93 -19.14 -3.46
N LEU A 163 1.09 -18.78 -4.43
CA LEU A 163 -0.13 -19.50 -4.83
C LEU A 163 -1.25 -19.48 -3.79
N GLN A 164 -1.22 -18.55 -2.82
CA GLN A 164 -2.33 -18.35 -1.89
C GLN A 164 -3.47 -17.54 -2.52
N GLU A 165 -3.15 -16.67 -3.48
CA GLU A 165 -4.06 -15.70 -4.07
C GLU A 165 -4.51 -16.10 -5.50
N ILE A 166 -4.55 -17.40 -5.79
CA ILE A 166 -5.06 -17.93 -7.06
C ILE A 166 -6.58 -18.15 -7.00
N SER A 167 -7.34 -17.17 -7.47
CA SER A 167 -8.80 -17.24 -7.52
C SER A 167 -9.30 -17.78 -8.87
N HIS A 168 -8.75 -17.27 -9.98
CA HIS A 168 -9.24 -17.53 -11.33
C HIS A 168 -8.95 -18.98 -11.78
N PRO A 169 -9.86 -19.65 -12.51
CA PRO A 169 -9.63 -21.01 -13.02
C PRO A 169 -8.37 -21.14 -13.87
N MET A 170 -8.05 -20.16 -14.72
CA MET A 170 -6.86 -20.20 -15.57
C MET A 170 -5.55 -20.25 -14.77
N ASP A 171 -5.47 -19.56 -13.62
CA ASP A 171 -4.30 -19.64 -12.73
C ASP A 171 -4.14 -21.05 -12.14
N LYS A 172 -5.26 -21.67 -11.76
CA LYS A 172 -5.30 -23.04 -11.22
C LYS A 172 -4.92 -24.06 -12.29
N ASP A 173 -5.46 -23.90 -13.50
CA ASP A 173 -5.16 -24.75 -14.65
C ASP A 173 -3.67 -24.65 -14.99
N MET A 174 -3.12 -23.44 -15.10
CA MET A 174 -1.69 -23.21 -15.32
C MET A 174 -0.82 -23.86 -14.22
N ARG A 175 -1.17 -23.67 -12.94
CA ARG A 175 -0.47 -24.31 -11.81
C ARG A 175 -0.44 -25.84 -11.94
N ASP A 176 -1.56 -26.44 -12.32
CA ASP A 176 -1.72 -27.90 -12.37
C ASP A 176 -1.11 -28.52 -13.65
N ASP A 177 -1.19 -27.79 -14.77
CA ASP A 177 -0.73 -28.23 -16.08
C ASP A 177 0.79 -28.11 -16.26
N LEU A 178 1.38 -27.00 -15.79
CA LEU A 178 2.81 -26.77 -15.94
C LEU A 178 3.61 -27.83 -15.18
N LYS A 179 4.64 -28.37 -15.84
CA LYS A 179 5.57 -29.34 -15.28
C LYS A 179 6.94 -28.67 -15.10
N PRO A 180 7.10 -27.73 -14.14
CA PRO A 180 8.35 -27.02 -13.92
C PRO A 180 9.45 -27.96 -13.38
N ASP A 181 10.69 -27.50 -13.41
CA ASP A 181 11.78 -28.15 -12.69
C ASP A 181 11.64 -27.88 -11.20
N ARG A 182 11.17 -28.87 -10.45
CA ARG A 182 10.86 -28.70 -9.01
C ARG A 182 12.09 -28.32 -8.20
N SER A 183 13.28 -28.83 -8.54
CA SER A 183 14.53 -28.43 -7.88
C SER A 183 14.83 -26.95 -8.06
N SER A 184 14.66 -26.43 -9.27
CA SER A 184 14.85 -25.00 -9.56
C SER A 184 13.82 -24.14 -8.84
N ILE A 185 12.55 -24.52 -8.82
CA ILE A 185 11.51 -23.81 -8.06
C ILE A 185 11.88 -23.73 -6.57
N VAL A 186 12.23 -24.86 -5.95
CA VAL A 186 12.64 -24.90 -4.54
C VAL A 186 13.89 -24.03 -4.31
N LEU A 187 14.85 -24.05 -5.22
CA LEU A 187 16.05 -23.22 -5.12
C LEU A 187 15.70 -21.72 -5.15
N PHE A 188 14.88 -21.27 -6.12
CA PHE A 188 14.51 -19.87 -6.26
C PHE A 188 13.74 -19.37 -5.04
N GLN A 189 12.78 -20.18 -4.55
CA GLN A 189 11.99 -19.89 -3.34
C GLN A 189 12.85 -19.61 -2.10
N ASN A 190 14.02 -20.23 -2.01
CA ASN A 190 14.91 -20.15 -0.85
C ASN A 190 16.14 -19.25 -1.08
N SER A 191 16.25 -18.61 -2.25
CA SER A 191 17.41 -17.78 -2.62
C SER A 191 17.07 -16.28 -2.60
N ASN A 192 16.43 -15.82 -1.53
CA ASN A 192 15.97 -14.43 -1.38
C ASN A 192 17.04 -13.47 -0.84
N LEU A 193 18.16 -13.99 -0.34
CA LEU A 193 19.25 -13.21 0.24
C LEU A 193 20.58 -13.65 -0.39
N SER A 194 21.41 -12.68 -0.79
CA SER A 194 22.82 -12.91 -1.08
C SER A 194 23.63 -13.11 0.20
N LEU A 195 24.87 -13.60 0.07
CA LEU A 195 25.79 -13.74 1.20
C LEU A 195 26.12 -12.38 1.85
N ASP A 196 26.27 -11.33 1.05
CA ASP A 196 26.52 -9.98 1.56
C ASP A 196 25.29 -9.43 2.30
N GLU A 197 24.08 -9.62 1.77
CA GLU A 197 22.84 -9.22 2.46
C GLU A 197 22.63 -10.00 3.75
N LEU A 198 22.96 -11.31 3.77
CA LEU A 198 22.95 -12.12 4.99
C LEU A 198 23.94 -11.59 6.02
N ARG A 199 25.15 -11.22 5.60
CA ARG A 199 26.17 -10.61 6.47
C ARG A 199 25.68 -9.27 7.02
N ILE A 200 25.09 -8.42 6.18
CA ILE A 200 24.54 -7.12 6.59
C ILE A 200 23.42 -7.32 7.61
N ALA A 201 22.46 -8.21 7.33
CA ALA A 201 21.38 -8.52 8.24
C ALA A 201 21.89 -9.10 9.57
N GLY A 202 22.82 -10.05 9.53
CA GLY A 202 23.44 -10.64 10.72
C GLY A 202 24.18 -9.62 11.58
N ASN A 203 24.97 -8.74 10.96
CA ASN A 203 25.65 -7.65 11.65
C ASN A 203 24.66 -6.67 12.28
N ALA A 204 23.61 -6.30 11.55
CA ALA A 204 22.58 -5.38 12.02
C ALA A 204 21.82 -5.96 13.23
N LEU A 205 21.40 -7.23 13.14
CA LEU A 205 20.72 -7.96 14.21
C LEU A 205 21.61 -8.18 15.43
N ALA A 206 22.92 -8.35 15.27
CA ALA A 206 23.84 -8.49 16.40
C ALA A 206 24.07 -7.17 17.17
N ASN A 207 23.80 -6.02 16.55
CA ASN A 207 24.01 -4.68 17.10
C ASN A 207 22.71 -3.92 17.32
N TYR A 208 21.66 -4.61 17.77
CA TYR A 208 20.38 -3.98 18.09
C TYR A 208 20.46 -3.08 19.33
N ASP A 209 19.71 -1.99 19.32
CA ASP A 209 19.45 -1.14 20.49
C ASP A 209 18.01 -1.37 20.95
N TYR A 210 17.83 -2.03 22.09
CA TYR A 210 16.51 -2.34 22.66
C TYR A 210 16.20 -1.43 23.84
N HIS A 211 14.99 -0.89 23.88
CA HIS A 211 14.48 -0.03 24.93
C HIS A 211 13.47 -0.79 25.82
N PRO A 212 13.87 -1.30 27.01
CA PRO A 212 13.03 -2.21 27.79
C PRO A 212 11.71 -1.62 28.28
N GLU A 213 11.68 -0.33 28.61
CA GLU A 213 10.48 0.34 29.14
C GLU A 213 9.36 0.48 28.10
N TYR A 214 9.72 0.64 26.83
CA TYR A 214 8.76 0.89 25.74
C TYR A 214 8.72 -0.26 24.73
N HIS A 215 9.44 -1.35 24.99
CA HIS A 215 9.43 -2.56 24.18
C HIS A 215 9.70 -2.32 22.69
N PHE A 216 10.58 -1.37 22.35
CA PHE A 216 10.99 -1.13 20.97
C PHE A 216 12.46 -1.43 20.73
N ALA A 217 12.81 -1.76 19.49
CA ALA A 217 14.19 -1.91 19.05
C ALA A 217 14.53 -1.02 17.85
N ILE A 218 15.76 -0.53 17.81
CA ILE A 218 16.31 0.22 16.68
C ILE A 218 17.57 -0.49 16.21
N VAL A 219 17.68 -0.69 14.90
CA VAL A 219 18.85 -1.31 14.27
C VAL A 219 19.38 -0.41 13.16
N ASN A 220 20.69 -0.23 13.16
CA ASN A 220 21.42 0.36 12.04
C ASN A 220 22.01 -0.75 11.17
N ALA A 221 21.73 -0.70 9.87
CA ALA A 221 22.31 -1.59 8.88
C ALA A 221 23.31 -0.83 7.99
N GLU A 222 24.32 -1.55 7.51
CA GLU A 222 25.18 -1.07 6.43
C GLU A 222 24.34 -0.72 5.18
N PRO A 223 24.83 0.16 4.28
CA PRO A 223 24.13 0.47 3.03
C PRO A 223 23.75 -0.79 2.26
N CYS A 224 22.45 -0.97 2.01
CA CYS A 224 21.89 -2.17 1.40
C CYS A 224 20.62 -1.84 0.61
N ASP A 225 20.12 -2.82 -0.16
CA ASP A 225 18.78 -2.73 -0.74
C ASP A 225 17.74 -2.51 0.39
N PRO A 226 16.84 -1.52 0.26
CA PRO A 226 15.78 -1.25 1.25
C PRO A 226 14.95 -2.48 1.66
N ASN A 227 14.80 -3.48 0.80
CA ASN A 227 14.09 -4.72 1.10
C ASN A 227 14.75 -5.49 2.27
N ILE A 228 16.06 -5.35 2.43
CA ILE A 228 16.82 -5.97 3.54
C ILE A 228 16.45 -5.37 4.88
N LEU A 229 16.14 -4.07 4.94
CA LEU A 229 15.58 -3.46 6.15
C LEU A 229 14.26 -4.12 6.55
N GLY A 230 13.46 -4.54 5.56
CA GLY A 230 12.24 -5.30 5.80
C GLY A 230 12.49 -6.67 6.41
N VAL A 231 13.50 -7.40 5.90
CA VAL A 231 13.92 -8.71 6.45
C VAL A 231 14.43 -8.57 7.88
N ILE A 232 15.29 -7.58 8.13
CA ILE A 232 15.81 -7.28 9.49
C ILE A 232 14.65 -6.97 10.43
N SER A 233 13.71 -6.12 10.00
CA SER A 233 12.58 -5.73 10.85
C SER A 233 11.61 -6.88 11.11
N ASP A 234 11.36 -7.75 10.12
CA ASP A 234 10.53 -8.95 10.29
C ASP A 234 11.17 -9.92 11.31
N MET A 235 12.50 -10.05 11.34
CA MET A 235 13.19 -10.85 12.37
C MET A 235 13.17 -10.19 13.76
N LEU A 236 13.29 -8.85 13.84
CA LEU A 236 13.26 -8.13 15.11
C LEU A 236 11.88 -8.19 15.76
N ILE A 237 10.80 -8.04 14.99
CA ILE A 237 9.44 -8.02 15.54
C ILE A 237 8.96 -9.40 16.00
N ASP A 238 9.62 -10.48 15.56
CA ASP A 238 9.37 -11.85 16.01
C ASP A 238 9.98 -12.15 17.40
N VAL A 239 10.76 -11.21 17.98
CA VAL A 239 11.30 -11.34 19.34
C VAL A 239 10.20 -11.04 20.36
N ASP A 240 10.03 -11.94 21.33
CA ASP A 240 8.91 -11.97 22.29
C ASP A 240 8.66 -10.66 23.07
N VAL A 241 9.70 -9.87 23.33
CA VAL A 241 9.62 -8.60 24.06
C VAL A 241 9.60 -7.35 23.17
N ILE A 242 9.72 -7.47 21.85
CA ILE A 242 9.75 -6.35 20.92
C ILE A 242 8.36 -6.16 20.30
N ASN A 243 7.69 -5.08 20.68
CA ASN A 243 6.38 -4.71 20.16
C ASN A 243 6.44 -3.85 18.90
N THR A 244 7.57 -3.16 18.70
CA THR A 244 7.77 -2.21 17.60
C THR A 244 9.25 -2.12 17.26
N CYS A 245 9.61 -1.98 15.99
CA CYS A 245 11.02 -1.78 15.62
C CYS A 245 11.23 -0.85 14.44
N VAL A 246 12.42 -0.24 14.40
CA VAL A 246 12.91 0.57 13.29
C VAL A 246 14.26 0.02 12.81
N ALA A 247 14.35 -0.43 11.57
CA ALA A 247 15.62 -0.74 10.92
C ALA A 247 15.94 0.36 9.90
N HIS A 248 17.16 0.89 9.88
CA HIS A 248 17.55 1.95 8.96
C HIS A 248 18.94 1.74 8.35
N CYS A 249 19.15 2.30 7.17
CA CYS A 249 20.47 2.35 6.52
C CYS A 249 20.65 3.65 5.74
N ALA A 250 21.92 4.03 5.52
CA ALA A 250 22.24 5.16 4.67
C ALA A 250 22.19 4.80 3.19
N LEU A 251 21.57 5.66 2.38
CA LEU A 251 21.55 5.60 0.92
C LEU A 251 21.91 6.97 0.34
N ASN A 252 22.06 7.03 -0.98
CA ASN A 252 22.28 8.30 -1.68
C ASN A 252 21.17 9.29 -1.34
N GLY A 253 21.55 10.45 -0.80
CA GLY A 253 20.65 11.54 -0.43
C GLY A 253 20.08 11.50 0.99
N GLY A 254 20.22 10.40 1.76
CA GLY A 254 19.61 10.33 3.08
C GLY A 254 19.57 8.94 3.73
N ILE A 255 18.56 8.72 4.55
CA ILE A 255 18.40 7.51 5.36
C ILE A 255 17.09 6.84 4.99
N LYS A 256 17.16 5.58 4.54
CA LYS A 256 15.97 4.76 4.36
C LYS A 256 15.71 4.00 5.66
N PHE A 257 14.44 3.87 6.02
CA PHE A 257 14.06 3.11 7.20
C PHE A 257 12.81 2.28 6.96
N SER A 258 12.69 1.20 7.72
CA SER A 258 11.52 0.34 7.80
C SER A 258 11.01 0.27 9.24
N VAL A 259 9.69 0.24 9.38
CA VAL A 259 8.99 0.19 10.67
C VAL A 259 8.13 -1.06 10.72
N ARG A 260 8.10 -1.72 11.88
CA ARG A 260 7.16 -2.80 12.19
C ARG A 260 6.48 -2.54 13.52
N SER A 261 5.23 -2.97 13.62
CA SER A 261 4.47 -3.05 14.86
C SER A 261 3.66 -4.34 14.89
N CYS A 262 3.56 -4.96 16.06
CA CYS A 262 2.73 -6.14 16.29
C CYS A 262 1.64 -5.92 17.36
N ILE A 263 1.46 -4.67 17.83
CA ILE A 263 0.46 -4.29 18.83
C ILE A 263 -0.58 -3.34 18.23
N LYS A 264 -1.83 -3.43 18.70
CA LYS A 264 -2.93 -2.59 18.18
C LYS A 264 -2.74 -1.11 18.53
N GLU A 265 -2.03 -0.84 19.62
CA GLU A 265 -1.76 0.49 20.17
C GLU A 265 -0.76 1.29 19.33
N THR A 266 -0.06 0.66 18.38
CA THR A 266 0.91 1.35 17.51
C THR A 266 0.69 0.94 16.07
N GLN A 267 0.28 1.88 15.23
CA GLN A 267 0.21 1.69 13.78
C GLN A 267 1.54 2.08 13.15
N ALA A 268 2.14 1.19 12.37
CA ALA A 268 3.48 1.36 11.83
C ALA A 268 3.60 2.52 10.83
N ASP A 269 2.56 2.76 10.04
CA ASP A 269 2.44 3.88 9.10
C ASP A 269 2.38 5.23 9.83
N GLU A 270 1.57 5.32 10.88
CA GLU A 270 1.50 6.52 11.73
C GLU A 270 2.83 6.79 12.44
N LEU A 271 3.43 5.76 13.03
CA LEU A 271 4.75 5.87 13.65
C LEU A 271 5.83 6.29 12.64
N ALA A 272 5.81 5.72 11.43
CA ALA A 272 6.74 6.09 10.37
C ALA A 272 6.61 7.58 10.00
N GLY A 273 5.38 8.10 9.94
CA GLY A 273 5.11 9.53 9.77
C GLY A 273 5.68 10.35 10.93
N PHE A 274 5.41 9.95 12.17
CA PHE A 274 5.88 10.64 13.37
C PHE A 274 7.42 10.74 13.44
N VAL A 275 8.14 9.63 13.26
CA VAL A 275 9.61 9.63 13.36
C VAL A 275 10.29 10.39 12.22
N ALA A 276 9.62 10.54 11.08
CA ALA A 276 10.12 11.27 9.92
C ALA A 276 9.74 12.76 9.90
N ASP A 277 8.83 13.19 10.78
CA ASP A 277 8.29 14.55 10.77
C ASP A 277 9.40 15.61 10.88
N GLY A 278 9.30 16.62 10.02
CA GLY A 278 10.32 17.66 9.83
C GLY A 278 11.55 17.25 8.98
N PHE A 279 11.89 15.96 8.90
CA PHE A 279 13.11 15.47 8.26
C PHE A 279 12.90 14.76 6.92
N GLY A 280 11.70 14.25 6.67
CA GLY A 280 11.41 13.49 5.46
C GLY A 280 9.96 13.06 5.37
N SER A 281 9.74 11.83 4.91
CA SER A 281 8.41 11.23 4.81
C SER A 281 8.41 9.78 5.27
N GLY A 282 7.29 9.35 5.84
CA GLY A 282 7.03 7.97 6.24
C GLY A 282 5.57 7.60 5.99
N GLY A 283 5.32 6.33 5.76
CA GLY A 283 3.99 5.78 5.50
C GLY A 283 4.03 4.29 5.19
N GLY A 284 2.86 3.68 4.99
CA GLY A 284 2.73 2.25 4.70
C GLY A 284 1.41 1.70 5.19
N HIS A 285 1.46 0.55 5.83
CA HIS A 285 0.30 -0.14 6.40
C HIS A 285 0.42 -0.24 7.93
N LEU A 286 -0.69 -0.63 8.57
CA LEU A 286 -0.83 -0.73 10.03
C LEU A 286 0.30 -1.52 10.72
N LEU A 287 0.79 -2.60 10.11
CA LEU A 287 1.82 -3.47 10.70
C LEU A 287 3.22 -3.28 10.07
N LYS A 288 3.28 -2.78 8.83
CA LYS A 288 4.51 -2.67 8.05
C LYS A 288 4.55 -1.34 7.31
N ALA A 289 5.56 -0.55 7.61
CA ALA A 289 5.75 0.75 7.00
C ALA A 289 7.23 1.04 6.75
N GLY A 290 7.50 2.22 6.19
CA GLY A 290 8.85 2.72 6.02
C GLY A 290 8.84 4.16 5.56
N GLY A 291 10.04 4.67 5.31
CA GLY A 291 10.18 6.07 4.93
C GLY A 291 11.59 6.42 4.52
N PHE A 292 11.80 7.72 4.37
CA PHE A 292 13.08 8.30 4.02
C PHE A 292 13.29 9.61 4.79
N LEU A 293 14.45 9.77 5.41
CA LEU A 293 14.90 11.02 6.00
C LEU A 293 15.89 11.70 5.05
N ASN A 294 15.69 13.00 4.80
CA ASN A 294 16.60 13.77 3.98
C ASN A 294 17.91 14.04 4.74
N GLY A 295 19.04 13.65 4.14
CA GLY A 295 20.35 13.73 4.79
C GLY A 295 20.81 15.16 5.06
N ASP A 296 20.41 16.14 4.25
CA ASP A 296 20.81 17.54 4.43
C ASP A 296 20.00 18.20 5.55
N LYS A 297 18.71 17.89 5.64
CA LYS A 297 17.88 18.30 6.78
C LYS A 297 18.41 17.74 8.10
N LEU A 298 18.78 16.45 8.11
CA LEU A 298 19.41 15.81 9.26
C LEU A 298 20.70 16.54 9.66
N LEU A 299 21.63 16.73 8.72
CA LEU A 299 22.87 17.44 9.01
C LEU A 299 22.63 18.85 9.55
N ASN A 300 21.73 19.61 8.92
CA ASN A 300 21.44 20.98 9.33
C ASN A 300 20.86 21.10 10.73
N ALA A 301 20.00 20.16 11.15
CA ALA A 301 19.41 20.19 12.49
C ALA A 301 20.41 19.88 13.61
N PHE A 302 21.48 19.15 13.30
CA PHE A 302 22.50 18.73 14.26
C PHE A 302 23.87 19.42 14.06
N LYS A 303 23.92 20.53 13.30
CA LYS A 303 25.12 21.38 13.22
C LYS A 303 25.39 22.01 14.59
N SER A 304 26.56 21.75 15.17
CA SER A 304 27.07 22.52 16.31
C SER A 304 27.69 23.84 15.84
N GLU A 305 27.64 24.90 16.65
CA GLU A 305 28.31 26.18 16.38
C GLU A 305 29.86 26.06 16.42
N ASP A 306 30.40 25.02 17.06
CA ASP A 306 31.84 24.70 17.08
C ASP A 306 32.19 23.66 16.00
N ASP A 307 32.62 24.13 14.83
CA ASP A 307 32.96 23.32 13.66
C ASP A 307 34.46 22.95 13.65
N THR A 308 34.89 22.16 14.65
CA THR A 308 36.29 21.66 14.74
C THR A 308 36.42 20.13 14.71
N LEU A 309 35.33 19.39 14.53
CA LEU A 309 35.33 17.93 14.45
C LEU A 309 34.71 17.45 13.14
N ALA A 310 35.21 16.33 12.63
CA ALA A 310 34.78 15.72 11.36
C ALA A 310 33.26 15.67 11.24
N SER A 311 32.75 15.96 10.03
CA SER A 311 31.32 15.98 9.71
C SER A 311 30.61 14.74 10.28
N PRO A 312 29.57 14.90 11.13
CA PRO A 312 28.95 13.78 11.83
C PRO A 312 28.37 12.74 10.85
N ASP A 313 28.58 11.47 11.16
CA ASP A 313 28.05 10.36 10.36
C ASP A 313 26.51 10.40 10.35
N LYS A 314 25.94 10.49 9.14
CA LYS A 314 24.48 10.55 8.92
C LYS A 314 23.77 9.35 9.56
N GLN A 315 24.38 8.17 9.60
CA GLN A 315 23.78 7.00 10.26
C GLN A 315 23.67 7.18 11.77
N GLN A 316 24.70 7.71 12.42
CA GLN A 316 24.68 7.96 13.86
C GLN A 316 23.69 9.06 14.24
N LEU A 317 23.58 10.09 13.41
CA LEU A 317 22.57 11.13 13.57
C LEU A 317 21.15 10.57 13.46
N ALA A 318 20.91 9.75 12.44
CA ALA A 318 19.61 9.11 12.24
C ALA A 318 19.26 8.18 13.40
N HIS A 319 20.21 7.37 13.87
CA HIS A 319 20.00 6.50 15.00
C HIS A 319 19.63 7.29 16.27
N ARG A 320 20.32 8.41 16.54
CA ARG A 320 19.97 9.31 17.65
C ARG A 320 18.56 9.88 17.50
N LEU A 321 18.23 10.42 16.32
CA LEU A 321 16.90 10.95 16.04
C LEU A 321 15.82 9.88 16.24
N PHE A 322 16.00 8.66 15.71
CA PHE A 322 15.05 7.58 15.92
C PHE A 322 14.91 7.24 17.40
N SER A 323 16.01 7.14 18.16
CA SER A 323 15.95 6.85 19.60
C SER A 323 15.16 7.92 20.36
N GLU A 324 15.38 9.20 20.05
CA GLU A 324 14.66 10.33 20.68
C GLU A 324 13.19 10.35 20.29
N ARG A 325 12.88 10.25 18.99
CA ARG A 325 11.50 10.25 18.48
C ARG A 325 10.70 9.04 18.95
N MET A 326 11.31 7.86 19.02
CA MET A 326 10.65 6.66 19.55
C MET A 326 10.31 6.83 21.03
N LYS A 327 11.24 7.39 21.84
CA LYS A 327 10.97 7.69 23.26
C LYS A 327 9.88 8.75 23.43
N GLU A 328 9.93 9.84 22.64
CA GLU A 328 8.88 10.87 22.60
C GLU A 328 7.53 10.25 22.24
N TYR A 329 7.52 9.36 21.24
CA TYR A 329 6.32 8.68 20.81
C TYR A 329 5.68 7.90 21.96
N PHE A 330 6.38 7.00 22.64
CA PHE A 330 5.75 6.19 23.69
C PHE A 330 5.53 6.95 25.01
N ARG A 331 6.27 8.02 25.27
CA ARG A 331 6.12 8.81 26.50
C ARG A 331 4.91 9.75 26.44
N ASP A 332 4.78 10.48 25.34
CA ASP A 332 3.88 11.62 25.25
C ASP A 332 2.55 11.24 24.60
N GLU A 333 2.03 10.07 24.99
CA GLU A 333 0.76 9.55 24.50
C GLU A 333 -0.24 9.21 25.60
N ARG A 334 -1.51 9.33 25.23
CA ARG A 334 -2.64 8.87 26.02
C ARG A 334 -3.43 7.86 25.20
N ILE A 335 -3.60 6.66 25.74
CA ILE A 335 -4.44 5.64 25.12
C ILE A 335 -5.77 5.60 25.88
N ILE A 336 -6.87 5.70 25.13
CA ILE A 336 -8.24 5.59 25.64
C ILE A 336 -8.89 4.38 24.95
N ASP A 337 -9.24 3.36 25.72
CA ASP A 337 -9.99 2.20 25.26
C ASP A 337 -11.35 2.17 25.94
N THR A 338 -12.41 2.39 25.16
CA THR A 338 -13.79 2.55 25.66
C THR A 338 -14.38 1.31 26.32
N ASP A 339 -13.80 0.12 26.12
CA ASP A 339 -14.23 -1.10 26.84
C ASP A 339 -13.69 -1.15 28.28
N SER A 340 -12.51 -0.56 28.50
CA SER A 340 -11.79 -0.64 29.78
C SER A 340 -11.85 0.65 30.60
N PHE A 341 -12.19 1.77 29.95
CA PHE A 341 -12.16 3.10 30.53
C PHE A 341 -13.35 3.93 30.05
N THR A 342 -14.20 4.37 30.99
CA THR A 342 -15.18 5.42 30.74
C THR A 342 -14.50 6.77 30.92
N PRO A 343 -14.49 7.65 29.91
CA PRO A 343 -13.90 8.98 30.02
C PRO A 343 -14.58 9.80 31.11
N ASP A 344 -13.79 10.44 31.96
CA ASP A 344 -14.31 11.50 32.83
C ASP A 344 -14.70 12.69 31.94
N ILE A 345 -16.01 12.94 31.86
CA ILE A 345 -16.62 14.02 31.09
C ILE A 345 -16.99 15.24 31.95
N THR A 346 -16.64 15.22 33.25
CA THR A 346 -17.05 16.28 34.19
C THR A 346 -16.41 17.63 33.92
N ASP A 347 -15.23 17.64 33.30
CA ASP A 347 -14.50 18.85 32.90
C ASP A 347 -14.72 19.26 31.43
N MET A 348 -15.63 18.58 30.72
CA MET A 348 -15.96 18.91 29.34
C MET A 348 -16.98 20.05 29.27
N LEU A 349 -16.80 20.93 28.27
CA LEU A 349 -17.74 22.01 27.98
C LEU A 349 -18.90 21.50 27.11
N LEU A 350 -20.07 22.13 27.25
CA LEU A 350 -21.26 21.78 26.48
C LEU A 350 -21.27 22.50 25.13
N PHE A 351 -21.53 21.75 24.07
CA PHE A 351 -21.65 22.27 22.72
C PHE A 351 -22.93 21.77 22.05
N ARG A 352 -23.53 22.64 21.24
CA ARG A 352 -24.63 22.29 20.33
C ARG A 352 -24.07 22.05 18.93
N LYS A 353 -24.50 20.96 18.30
CA LYS A 353 -24.18 20.69 16.89
C LYS A 353 -24.89 21.70 15.98
N LYS A 354 -24.16 22.33 15.05
CA LYS A 354 -24.74 23.27 14.09
C LYS A 354 -25.58 22.53 13.04
N LYS A 355 -26.62 23.19 12.54
CA LYS A 355 -27.46 22.68 11.44
C LYS A 355 -26.76 22.88 10.09
N ILE A 356 -25.74 22.08 9.82
CA ILE A 356 -25.01 22.09 8.55
C ILE A 356 -25.48 20.89 7.72
N PRO A 357 -25.83 21.09 6.43
CA PRO A 357 -26.11 19.98 5.51
C PRO A 357 -24.89 19.06 5.38
N VAL A 358 -25.11 17.77 5.61
CA VAL A 358 -24.14 16.69 5.37
C VAL A 358 -24.79 15.61 4.51
N GLY A 359 -23.97 14.78 3.87
CA GLY A 359 -24.44 13.71 3.00
C GLY A 359 -24.75 12.44 3.80
N TYR A 360 -25.67 11.64 3.29
CA TYR A 360 -25.87 10.27 3.73
C TYR A 360 -26.30 9.39 2.57
N VAL A 361 -25.97 8.10 2.64
CA VAL A 361 -26.34 7.06 1.69
C VAL A 361 -26.89 5.87 2.49
N ARG A 362 -27.99 5.27 2.07
CA ARG A 362 -28.40 3.97 2.64
C ARG A 362 -27.48 2.91 2.05
N ALA A 363 -26.83 2.09 2.88
CA ALA A 363 -25.86 1.12 2.35
C ALA A 363 -26.48 0.17 1.30
N THR A 364 -27.77 -0.16 1.48
CA THR A 364 -28.57 -0.99 0.56
C THR A 364 -28.90 -0.33 -0.77
N ASP A 365 -28.75 0.99 -0.91
CA ASP A 365 -28.94 1.69 -2.18
C ASP A 365 -27.73 1.49 -3.11
N VAL A 366 -26.56 1.15 -2.55
CA VAL A 366 -25.32 0.93 -3.31
C VAL A 366 -25.17 -0.53 -3.71
N PHE A 367 -25.33 -1.46 -2.75
CA PHE A 367 -25.23 -2.90 -2.97
C PHE A 367 -26.29 -3.66 -2.13
N PRO A 368 -26.63 -4.93 -2.46
CA PRO A 368 -27.56 -5.72 -1.66
C PRO A 368 -27.05 -6.01 -0.24
N ALA A 369 -27.96 -6.18 0.73
CA ALA A 369 -27.62 -6.60 2.08
C ALA A 369 -26.86 -7.95 2.11
N GLY A 370 -25.88 -8.06 3.00
CA GLY A 370 -24.96 -9.21 3.08
C GLY A 370 -23.70 -9.08 2.24
N THR A 371 -23.59 -8.04 1.39
CA THR A 371 -22.40 -7.78 0.59
C THR A 371 -21.28 -7.17 1.43
N GLU A 372 -20.06 -7.69 1.32
CA GLU A 372 -18.86 -7.05 1.83
C GLU A 372 -18.37 -6.00 0.84
N ILE A 373 -18.23 -4.76 1.31
CA ILE A 373 -17.81 -3.62 0.49
C ILE A 373 -16.63 -2.90 1.13
N MET A 374 -15.75 -2.40 0.27
CA MET A 374 -14.66 -1.49 0.60
C MET A 374 -15.01 -0.10 0.06
N ILE A 375 -15.04 0.91 0.93
CA ILE A 375 -15.23 2.30 0.54
C ILE A 375 -13.87 2.97 0.54
N ARG A 376 -13.43 3.40 -0.65
CA ARG A 376 -12.19 4.12 -0.88
C ARG A 376 -12.40 5.63 -0.79
N MET A 377 -11.58 6.27 0.04
CA MET A 377 -11.52 7.72 0.24
C MET A 377 -10.07 8.16 0.40
N LEU A 378 -9.82 9.48 0.42
CA LEU A 378 -8.46 10.03 0.52
C LEU A 378 -7.78 9.65 1.84
N GLU A 379 -8.57 9.51 2.89
CA GLU A 379 -8.15 9.20 4.25
C GLU A 379 -7.85 7.71 4.47
N GLY A 380 -8.14 6.86 3.47
CA GLY A 380 -7.90 5.42 3.50
C GLY A 380 -9.17 4.59 3.31
N ASP A 381 -9.00 3.30 3.03
CA ASP A 381 -10.10 2.39 2.74
C ASP A 381 -10.80 1.92 4.05
N ILE A 382 -12.13 1.92 4.06
CA ILE A 382 -12.94 1.27 5.13
C ILE A 382 -13.70 0.08 4.57
N GLU A 383 -13.73 -1.02 5.32
CA GLU A 383 -14.49 -2.22 4.97
C GLU A 383 -15.72 -2.33 5.86
N ILE A 384 -16.90 -2.53 5.24
CA ILE A 384 -18.15 -2.74 5.95
C ILE A 384 -18.99 -3.82 5.28
N THR A 385 -19.83 -4.50 6.07
CA THR A 385 -20.90 -5.36 5.54
C THR A 385 -22.17 -4.55 5.36
N VAL A 386 -22.74 -4.59 4.15
CA VAL A 386 -24.01 -3.92 3.84
C VAL A 386 -25.14 -4.57 4.63
N ARG A 387 -25.91 -3.74 5.35
CA ARG A 387 -27.09 -4.15 6.14
C ARG A 387 -28.19 -3.12 5.98
N GLU A 388 -29.45 -3.55 6.11
CA GLU A 388 -30.61 -2.64 6.05
C GLU A 388 -30.60 -1.56 7.14
N ASP A 389 -29.95 -1.83 8.27
CA ASP A 389 -29.82 -0.90 9.38
C ASP A 389 -28.54 -0.06 9.35
N VAL A 390 -27.78 -0.08 8.24
CA VAL A 390 -26.53 0.69 8.10
C VAL A 390 -26.70 1.80 7.05
N TYR A 391 -26.43 3.02 7.47
CA TYR A 391 -26.30 4.19 6.60
C TYR A 391 -24.81 4.58 6.56
N ILE A 392 -24.39 5.22 5.48
CA ILE A 392 -23.03 5.72 5.27
C ILE A 392 -23.13 7.24 5.28
N MET A 393 -22.47 7.89 6.24
CA MET A 393 -22.43 9.35 6.34
C MET A 393 -21.31 9.91 5.48
N ILE A 394 -21.55 11.07 4.86
CA ILE A 394 -20.53 11.90 4.21
C ILE A 394 -20.48 13.22 4.96
N GLY A 395 -19.44 13.41 5.76
CA GLY A 395 -19.30 14.54 6.65
C GLY A 395 -18.90 15.85 5.97
N ILE A 396 -18.54 16.85 6.78
CA ILE A 396 -18.31 18.22 6.27
C ILE A 396 -16.97 18.40 5.59
N GLU A 397 -15.99 17.55 5.90
CA GLU A 397 -14.70 17.50 5.21
C GLU A 397 -14.63 16.35 4.23
N ASN A 398 -15.80 15.78 3.89
CA ASN A 398 -15.97 14.62 3.03
C ASN A 398 -15.53 13.30 3.66
N GLU A 399 -15.35 13.27 4.98
CA GLU A 399 -15.04 12.07 5.72
C GLU A 399 -16.22 11.08 5.70
N ILE A 400 -15.92 9.79 5.58
CA ILE A 400 -16.96 8.75 5.46
C ILE A 400 -16.94 7.83 6.67
N TYR A 401 -18.12 7.58 7.23
CA TYR A 401 -18.27 6.63 8.34
C TYR A 401 -19.65 5.97 8.33
N PRO A 402 -19.74 4.70 8.72
CA PRO A 402 -21.02 4.03 8.87
C PRO A 402 -21.74 4.50 10.14
N ILE A 403 -23.07 4.52 10.09
CA ILE A 403 -23.94 4.81 11.24
C ILE A 403 -25.15 3.87 11.21
N ARG A 404 -25.62 3.43 12.38
CA ARG A 404 -26.87 2.66 12.45
C ARG A 404 -28.08 3.56 12.18
N ARG A 405 -29.08 3.03 11.50
CA ARG A 405 -30.30 3.74 11.07
C ARG A 405 -31.06 4.37 12.24
N ASP A 406 -31.17 3.67 13.36
CA ASP A 406 -31.81 4.17 14.58
C ASP A 406 -31.06 5.39 15.16
N VAL A 407 -29.73 5.31 15.23
CA VAL A 407 -28.87 6.43 15.66
C VAL A 407 -28.97 7.60 14.67
N PHE A 408 -29.01 7.33 13.37
CA PHE A 408 -29.20 8.36 12.34
C PHE A 408 -30.52 9.10 12.53
N LEU A 409 -31.65 8.38 12.58
CA LEU A 409 -32.98 8.99 12.68
C LEU A 409 -33.17 9.81 13.98
N LYS A 410 -32.48 9.42 15.05
CA LYS A 410 -32.47 10.13 16.32
C LYS A 410 -31.70 11.47 16.25
N ASN A 411 -30.61 11.54 15.48
CA ASN A 411 -29.70 12.69 15.47
C ASN A 411 -29.87 13.61 14.26
N TYR A 412 -30.45 13.11 13.17
CA TYR A 412 -30.56 13.82 11.89
C TYR A 412 -31.99 13.84 11.36
N GLU A 413 -32.29 14.89 10.60
CA GLU A 413 -33.47 14.99 9.77
C GLU A 413 -33.06 15.08 8.30
N MET A 414 -33.75 14.30 7.45
CA MET A 414 -33.52 14.28 6.01
C MET A 414 -34.08 15.56 5.40
N ILE A 415 -33.37 16.15 4.46
CA ILE A 415 -33.80 17.36 3.75
C ILE A 415 -33.84 17.10 2.26
N ASP A 416 -34.77 17.76 1.57
CA ASP A 416 -35.01 17.58 0.13
C ASP A 416 -34.01 18.39 -0.74
N THR A 417 -32.86 18.73 -0.16
CA THR A 417 -31.80 19.47 -0.87
C THR A 417 -30.83 18.45 -1.49
N PRO A 418 -30.43 18.61 -2.76
CA PRO A 418 -29.39 17.77 -3.35
C PRO A 418 -28.09 17.91 -2.56
N TYR A 419 -27.48 16.79 -2.17
CA TYR A 419 -26.15 16.82 -1.58
C TYR A 419 -25.13 17.18 -2.66
N GLN A 420 -24.31 18.21 -2.40
CA GLN A 420 -23.20 18.57 -3.25
C GLN A 420 -21.90 18.17 -2.57
N PHE A 421 -21.18 17.23 -3.19
CA PHE A 421 -19.88 16.81 -2.73
C PHE A 421 -18.83 17.86 -3.07
N GLY A 422 -18.05 18.28 -2.08
CA GLY A 422 -17.06 19.35 -2.21
C GLY A 422 -15.60 18.86 -2.18
N GLY A 423 -15.37 17.55 -2.10
CA GLY A 423 -14.04 16.96 -2.02
C GLY A 423 -13.35 16.82 -3.37
N GLU A 424 -12.02 16.76 -3.34
CA GLU A 424 -11.18 16.58 -4.53
C GLU A 424 -11.32 15.17 -5.13
N TYR A 425 -11.53 14.17 -4.28
CA TYR A 425 -11.74 12.78 -4.67
C TYR A 425 -13.13 12.31 -4.25
N SER A 426 -13.98 11.96 -5.22
CA SER A 426 -15.27 11.36 -4.95
C SER A 426 -15.09 9.91 -4.46
N PRO A 427 -15.59 9.55 -3.27
CA PRO A 427 -15.39 8.23 -2.72
C PRO A 427 -16.00 7.14 -3.58
N THR A 428 -15.28 6.02 -3.70
CA THR A 428 -15.71 4.88 -4.50
C THR A 428 -16.02 3.70 -3.61
N VAL A 429 -17.20 3.10 -3.75
CA VAL A 429 -17.55 1.83 -3.10
C VAL A 429 -17.24 0.69 -4.06
N ARG A 430 -16.47 -0.29 -3.59
CA ARG A 430 -16.08 -1.49 -4.32
C ARG A 430 -16.61 -2.72 -3.59
N GLN A 431 -17.15 -3.68 -4.31
CA GLN A 431 -17.47 -4.98 -3.72
C GLN A 431 -16.16 -5.76 -3.51
N THR A 432 -15.94 -6.36 -2.34
CA THR A 432 -14.64 -6.99 -2.03
C THR A 432 -14.37 -8.26 -2.86
N GLN A 433 -15.43 -8.92 -3.33
CA GLN A 433 -15.34 -10.17 -4.10
C GLN A 433 -15.42 -10.00 -5.61
N THR A 434 -15.75 -8.80 -6.11
CA THR A 434 -15.89 -8.53 -7.56
C THR A 434 -15.19 -7.22 -7.90
N SER A 435 -14.90 -6.97 -9.18
CA SER A 435 -14.35 -5.68 -9.61
C SER A 435 -15.42 -4.59 -9.76
N GLU A 436 -16.64 -4.80 -9.23
CA GLU A 436 -17.74 -3.85 -9.35
C GLU A 436 -17.49 -2.65 -8.44
N ALA A 437 -17.53 -1.45 -9.02
CA ALA A 437 -17.27 -0.20 -8.35
C ALA A 437 -18.32 0.85 -8.70
N SER A 438 -18.72 1.63 -7.70
CA SER A 438 -19.71 2.70 -7.84
C SER A 438 -19.26 3.95 -7.10
N GLN A 439 -19.61 5.13 -7.61
CA GLN A 439 -19.37 6.40 -6.92
C GLN A 439 -20.37 6.55 -5.77
N LEU A 440 -19.89 6.65 -4.54
CA LEU A 440 -20.75 6.75 -3.34
C LEU A 440 -21.67 7.98 -3.44
N VAL A 441 -21.11 9.09 -3.91
CA VAL A 441 -21.79 10.40 -4.04
C VAL A 441 -23.00 10.33 -4.95
N SER A 442 -23.03 9.43 -5.94
CA SER A 442 -24.17 9.27 -6.86
C SER A 442 -25.45 8.80 -6.16
N TYR A 443 -25.33 8.24 -4.96
CA TYR A 443 -26.45 7.76 -4.14
C TYR A 443 -26.73 8.69 -2.95
N ALA A 444 -25.98 9.79 -2.81
CA ALA A 444 -26.01 10.63 -1.62
C ALA A 444 -27.22 11.57 -1.60
N SER A 445 -27.88 11.62 -0.45
CA SER A 445 -28.91 12.58 -0.10
C SER A 445 -28.43 13.47 1.04
N ALA A 446 -29.04 14.65 1.24
CA ALA A 446 -28.64 15.55 2.32
C ALA A 446 -29.48 15.35 3.60
N CYS A 447 -28.85 15.59 4.74
CA CYS A 447 -29.50 15.64 6.05
C CYS A 447 -28.87 16.74 6.92
N ILE A 448 -29.58 17.17 7.95
CA ILE A 448 -29.09 18.15 8.94
C ILE A 448 -29.26 17.60 10.36
N ALA A 449 -28.42 18.05 11.28
CA ALA A 449 -28.55 17.68 12.69
C ALA A 449 -29.86 18.23 13.29
N ARG A 450 -30.54 17.43 14.12
CA ARG A 450 -31.73 17.87 14.87
C ARG A 450 -31.36 18.88 15.98
N GLU A 451 -32.32 19.73 16.37
CA GLU A 451 -32.11 20.83 17.34
C GLU A 451 -31.58 20.41 18.71
N GLN A 452 -31.80 19.16 19.12
CA GLN A 452 -31.45 18.67 20.46
C GLN A 452 -30.12 17.87 20.48
N SER A 453 -29.29 17.96 19.43
CA SER A 453 -28.01 17.25 19.39
C SER A 453 -26.91 18.00 20.16
N PHE A 454 -26.72 17.63 21.42
CA PHE A 454 -25.68 18.17 22.29
C PHE A 454 -24.52 17.19 22.48
N VAL A 455 -23.31 17.74 22.55
CA VAL A 455 -22.09 16.99 22.88
C VAL A 455 -21.33 17.70 24.00
N CYS A 456 -20.60 16.92 24.79
CA CYS A 456 -19.59 17.44 25.69
C CYS A 456 -18.24 17.29 25.01
N ALA A 457 -17.39 18.31 25.05
CA ALA A 457 -16.05 18.22 24.45
C ALA A 457 -14.98 18.89 25.30
N ARG A 458 -13.75 18.38 25.16
CA ARG A 458 -12.54 18.95 25.75
C ARG A 458 -11.40 18.90 24.74
N GLU A 459 -10.64 19.99 24.68
CA GLU A 459 -9.41 20.07 23.89
C GLU A 459 -8.34 19.10 24.43
N LEU A 460 -7.69 18.38 23.53
CA LEU A 460 -6.61 17.46 23.82
C LEU A 460 -5.32 18.24 24.04
N SER A 461 -4.62 17.96 25.13
CA SER A 461 -3.31 18.54 25.44
C SER A 461 -2.13 17.67 25.01
N VAL A 462 -2.37 16.38 24.74
CA VAL A 462 -1.37 15.36 24.41
C VAL A 462 -1.86 14.50 23.26
N ARG A 463 -0.94 13.83 22.57
CA ARG A 463 -1.30 12.89 21.51
C ARG A 463 -2.15 11.78 22.10
N THR A 464 -3.34 11.58 21.55
CA THR A 464 -4.34 10.67 22.11
C THR A 464 -4.75 9.65 21.07
N LYS A 465 -4.65 8.37 21.42
CA LYS A 465 -5.14 7.24 20.62
C LYS A 465 -6.45 6.75 21.23
N LEU A 466 -7.53 6.85 20.48
CA LEU A 466 -8.86 6.46 20.92
C LEU A 466 -9.34 5.20 20.20
N PHE A 467 -9.46 4.09 20.93
CA PHE A 467 -10.20 2.91 20.51
C PHE A 467 -11.68 3.10 20.81
N THR A 468 -12.46 3.25 19.74
CA THR A 468 -13.89 3.52 19.84
C THR A 468 -14.67 2.24 20.08
N LYS A 469 -15.93 2.38 20.47
CA LYS A 469 -16.87 1.25 20.59
C LYS A 469 -17.11 0.53 19.25
N TRP A 470 -16.88 1.24 18.15
CA TRP A 470 -17.21 0.81 16.79
C TRP A 470 -16.06 0.09 16.09
N ASP A 471 -14.82 0.49 16.40
CA ASP A 471 -13.60 -0.13 15.89
C ASP A 471 -12.61 -0.33 17.04
N LYS A 472 -12.39 -1.61 17.36
CA LYS A 472 -11.49 -2.06 18.43
C LYS A 472 -10.10 -2.40 17.92
N THR A 473 -9.95 -2.45 16.60
CA THR A 473 -8.73 -2.88 15.92
C THR A 473 -7.89 -1.69 15.47
N LYS A 474 -8.54 -0.57 15.17
CA LYS A 474 -7.89 0.70 14.83
C LYS A 474 -8.26 1.77 15.85
N TYR A 475 -7.36 2.74 16.05
CA TYR A 475 -7.62 3.91 16.87
C TYR A 475 -7.82 5.16 16.01
N MET A 476 -8.64 6.10 16.51
CA MET A 476 -8.63 7.48 16.04
C MET A 476 -7.45 8.22 16.69
N LEU A 477 -6.64 8.90 15.88
CA LEU A 477 -5.52 9.71 16.38
C LEU A 477 -5.95 11.18 16.57
N GLY A 478 -5.82 11.67 17.80
CA GLY A 478 -5.91 13.09 18.15
C GLY A 478 -4.55 13.68 18.48
N LEU A 479 -4.29 14.86 17.97
CA LEU A 479 -3.11 15.66 18.28
C LEU A 479 -3.47 16.76 19.29
N PRO A 480 -2.47 17.37 19.97
CA PRO A 480 -2.72 18.56 20.77
C PRO A 480 -3.49 19.64 19.98
N GLY A 481 -4.56 20.15 20.58
CA GLY A 481 -5.50 21.09 19.97
C GLY A 481 -6.76 20.44 19.38
N ASP A 482 -6.72 19.14 19.03
CA ASP A 482 -7.91 18.40 18.62
C ASP A 482 -8.88 18.23 19.80
N TYR A 483 -10.11 17.80 19.55
CA TYR A 483 -11.15 17.70 20.59
C TYR A 483 -11.56 16.25 20.82
N LEU A 484 -11.56 15.82 22.08
CA LEU A 484 -12.27 14.62 22.51
C LEU A 484 -13.73 14.99 22.70
N VAL A 485 -14.63 14.29 22.00
CA VAL A 485 -16.06 14.59 21.99
C VAL A 485 -16.84 13.40 22.50
N ALA A 486 -17.78 13.64 23.42
CA ALA A 486 -18.69 12.66 23.98
C ALA A 486 -20.14 13.08 23.70
N LYS A 487 -21.00 12.13 23.30
CA LYS A 487 -22.43 12.41 23.19
C LYS A 487 -23.03 12.61 24.57
N LYS A 488 -23.83 13.66 24.76
CA LYS A 488 -24.48 13.95 26.05
C LYS A 488 -25.38 12.82 26.53
N GLU A 489 -26.03 12.13 25.60
CA GLU A 489 -26.98 11.04 25.90
C GLU A 489 -26.32 9.66 26.00
N ASP A 490 -25.10 9.51 25.49
CA ASP A 490 -24.28 8.30 25.62
C ASP A 490 -22.81 8.70 25.81
N PRO A 491 -22.39 8.97 27.06
CA PRO A 491 -21.02 9.38 27.38
C PRO A 491 -19.93 8.37 26.98
N ASN A 492 -20.30 7.11 26.67
CA ASN A 492 -19.36 6.10 26.20
C ASN A 492 -19.17 6.14 24.67
N ASP A 493 -20.04 6.85 23.94
CA ASP A 493 -19.87 7.11 22.51
C ASP A 493 -18.99 8.35 22.33
N ILE A 494 -17.69 8.10 22.41
CA ILE A 494 -16.65 9.11 22.23
C ILE A 494 -15.91 8.95 20.91
N TYR A 495 -15.50 10.10 20.37
CA TYR A 495 -14.73 10.21 19.13
C TYR A 495 -13.82 11.45 19.19
N ILE A 496 -12.85 11.52 18.28
CA ILE A 496 -11.95 12.66 18.15
C ILE A 496 -12.37 13.51 16.95
N VAL A 497 -12.36 14.83 17.11
CA VAL A 497 -12.61 15.79 16.04
C VAL A 497 -11.43 16.74 15.92
N LYS A 498 -10.93 16.93 14.69
CA LYS A 498 -9.79 17.81 14.44
C LYS A 498 -10.08 19.26 14.80
N LYS A 499 -9.07 19.98 15.28
CA LYS A 499 -9.18 21.38 15.72
C LYS A 499 -9.74 22.32 14.65
N GLU A 500 -9.44 22.08 13.37
CA GLU A 500 -9.92 22.89 12.25
C GLU A 500 -11.40 22.63 11.94
N ILE A 501 -11.88 21.43 12.27
CA ILE A 501 -13.23 20.93 12.01
C ILE A 501 -14.18 21.32 13.13
N PHE A 502 -13.72 21.21 14.37
CA PHE A 502 -14.56 21.34 15.56
C PHE A 502 -15.39 22.64 15.60
N PRO A 503 -14.82 23.84 15.34
CA PRO A 503 -15.59 25.08 15.29
C PRO A 503 -16.58 25.18 14.13
N LYS A 504 -16.38 24.39 13.06
CA LYS A 504 -17.34 24.30 11.95
C LYS A 504 -18.58 23.52 12.41
N LEU A 505 -18.38 22.41 13.11
CA LEU A 505 -19.46 21.52 13.53
C LEU A 505 -20.23 21.96 14.78
N TYR A 506 -19.56 22.65 15.70
CA TYR A 506 -20.09 22.88 17.04
C TYR A 506 -20.11 24.36 17.43
N GLN A 507 -21.11 24.74 18.21
CA GLN A 507 -21.22 26.04 18.85
C GLN A 507 -21.24 25.82 20.36
N GLN A 508 -20.35 26.51 21.09
CA GLN A 508 -20.33 26.43 22.55
C GLN A 508 -21.62 27.03 23.11
N GLU A 509 -22.24 26.29 24.04
CA GLU A 509 -23.35 26.79 24.84
C GLU A 509 -22.78 27.24 26.18
N ASN A 510 -23.05 28.47 26.57
CA ASN A 510 -22.77 28.91 27.93
C ASN A 510 -23.91 28.39 28.82
N LEU A 511 -23.58 27.54 29.80
CA LEU A 511 -24.53 27.12 30.84
C LEU A 511 -25.01 28.31 31.67
#